data_AF-A0A2E8S212-F1
#
_entry.id   AF-A0A2E8S212-F1
#
_cell.length_a   1.000
_cell.length_b   1.000
_cell.length_c   1.000
_cell.angle_alpha   90.00
_cell.angle_beta   90.00
_cell.angle_gamma   90.00
#
_symmetry.space_group_name_H-M   'P 1'
#
loop_
_entity.id
_entity.type
_entity.pdbx_description
1 polymer ?
#
loop_
_entity_poly.entity_id
_entity_poly.type
_entity_poly.pdbx_seq_one_letter_code
_entity_poly.pdbx_strand_id
1 'polypeptide(L)'
;HARTDLVEYRKQQVIDTPADVFLSVFRIYATTEMGPWLHEIQAPCLVLTGEFDGGCSPRLNQFIAGELKHSELVVLDRLKHSILMEAPDQVASVLKTFLLKHR
;
A
#
# COMPACT_ATOMS: atom_id res chain seq x y z
N HIS A 1 12.04 17.22 7.73
CA HIS A 1 13.41 16.83 7.37
C HIS A 1 13.39 15.42 6.81
N ALA A 2 13.96 15.18 5.62
CA ALA A 2 14.07 13.84 5.06
C ALA A 2 14.98 12.99 5.97
N ARG A 3 14.49 11.84 6.43
CA ARG A 3 15.21 10.86 7.24
C ARG A 3 16.15 10.06 6.33
N THR A 4 17.29 10.65 5.97
CA THR A 4 18.26 10.07 5.03
C THR A 4 18.80 8.71 5.50
N ASP A 5 18.89 8.52 6.82
CA ASP A 5 19.21 7.26 7.50
C ASP A 5 18.29 6.10 7.07
N LEU A 6 16.97 6.35 7.02
CA LEU A 6 15.98 5.35 6.61
C LEU A 6 16.06 5.01 5.12
N VAL A 7 16.45 5.98 4.29
CA VAL A 7 16.59 5.79 2.84
C VAL A 7 17.77 4.87 2.54
N GLU A 8 18.92 5.10 3.17
CA GLU A 8 20.11 4.26 2.98
C GLU A 8 19.88 2.85 3.54
N TYR A 9 19.23 2.74 4.71
CA TYR A 9 18.85 1.43 5.26
C TYR A 9 17.97 0.62 4.28
N ARG A 10 17.00 1.27 3.62
CA ARG A 10 16.15 0.61 2.63
C ARG A 10 16.89 0.19 1.37
N LYS A 11 17.82 1.01 0.88
CA LYS A 11 18.66 0.63 -0.27
C LYS A 11 19.49 -0.60 0.06
N GLN A 12 20.07 -0.64 1.27
CA GLN A 12 20.87 -1.78 1.70
C GLN A 12 20.04 -3.08 1.75
N GLN A 13 18.81 -3.03 2.27
CA GLN A 13 17.90 -4.19 2.27
C GLN A 13 17.64 -4.75 0.86
N VAL A 14 17.53 -3.88 -0.14
CA VAL A 14 17.35 -4.30 -1.54
C VAL A 14 18.62 -4.95 -2.10
N ILE A 15 19.79 -4.38 -1.81
CA ILE A 15 21.09 -4.93 -2.24
C ILE A 15 21.36 -6.30 -1.60
N ASP A 16 20.99 -6.45 -0.33
CA ASP A 16 21.21 -7.68 0.43
C ASP A 16 20.20 -8.80 0.06
N THR A 17 19.15 -8.48 -0.70
CA THR A 17 18.17 -9.47 -1.15
C THR A 17 18.80 -10.34 -2.24
N PRO A 18 18.86 -11.67 -2.09
CA PRO A 18 19.38 -12.57 -3.13
C PRO A 18 18.67 -12.34 -4.46
N ALA A 19 19.43 -12.25 -5.56
CA ALA A 19 18.91 -11.85 -6.85
C ALA A 19 17.83 -12.82 -7.40
N ASP A 20 17.98 -14.12 -7.14
CA ASP A 20 17.02 -15.15 -7.50
C ASP A 20 15.68 -15.02 -6.74
N VAL A 21 15.75 -14.65 -5.46
CA VAL A 21 14.58 -14.34 -4.62
C VAL A 21 13.90 -13.08 -5.14
N PHE A 22 14.66 -12.01 -5.40
CA PHE A 22 14.15 -10.76 -5.93
C PHE A 22 13.40 -10.99 -7.26
N LEU A 23 14.04 -11.64 -8.23
CA LEU A 23 13.43 -11.94 -9.53
C LEU A 23 12.19 -12.84 -9.43
N SER A 24 12.20 -13.80 -8.51
CA SER A 24 11.06 -14.70 -8.31
C SER A 24 9.83 -13.97 -7.77
N VAL A 25 10.01 -13.05 -6.82
CA VAL A 25 8.92 -12.21 -6.29
C VAL A 25 8.35 -11.30 -7.38
N PHE A 26 9.21 -10.65 -8.16
CA PHE A 26 8.76 -9.80 -9.27
C PHE A 26 7.99 -10.57 -10.34
N ARG A 27 8.41 -11.81 -10.65
CA ARG A 27 7.67 -12.68 -11.56
C ARG A 27 6.26 -12.96 -11.06
N ILE A 28 6.10 -13.30 -9.78
CA ILE A 28 4.79 -13.55 -9.17
C ILE A 28 3.90 -12.29 -9.28
N TYR A 29 4.42 -11.11 -8.92
CA TYR A 29 3.66 -9.87 -9.03
C TYR A 29 3.25 -9.55 -10.46
N ALA A 30 4.13 -9.79 -11.45
CA ALA A 30 3.83 -9.53 -12.85
C ALA A 30 2.78 -10.49 -13.44
N THR A 31 2.63 -11.70 -12.90
CA THR A 31 1.70 -12.71 -13.41
C THR A 31 0.44 -12.88 -12.57
N THR A 32 0.33 -12.17 -11.44
CA THR A 32 -0.83 -12.26 -10.55
C THR A 32 -1.77 -11.10 -10.82
N GLU A 33 -2.99 -11.42 -11.25
CA GLU A 33 -4.05 -10.44 -11.47
C GLU A 33 -5.10 -10.60 -10.36
N MET A 34 -5.41 -9.50 -9.67
CA MET A 34 -6.35 -9.52 -8.54
C MET A 34 -7.72 -8.96 -8.92
N GLY A 35 -7.79 -8.06 -9.91
CA GLY A 35 -9.02 -7.37 -10.32
C GLY A 35 -10.24 -8.27 -10.50
N PRO A 36 -10.16 -9.39 -11.26
CA PRO A 36 -11.32 -10.22 -11.61
C PRO A 36 -12.10 -10.79 -10.43
N TRP A 37 -11.53 -10.90 -9.24
CA TRP A 37 -12.17 -11.53 -8.09
C TRP A 37 -12.29 -10.60 -6.87
N LEU A 38 -11.83 -9.35 -6.92
CA LEU A 38 -11.94 -8.41 -5.79
C LEU A 38 -13.39 -8.24 -5.30
N HIS A 39 -14.36 -8.28 -6.21
CA HIS A 39 -15.79 -8.21 -5.91
C HIS A 39 -16.32 -9.38 -5.05
N GLU A 40 -15.59 -10.49 -4.98
CA GLU A 40 -15.94 -11.65 -4.16
C GLU A 40 -15.66 -11.40 -2.67
N ILE A 41 -14.79 -10.45 -2.33
CA ILE A 41 -14.45 -10.09 -0.95
C ILE A 41 -15.68 -9.44 -0.28
N GLN A 42 -16.16 -10.07 0.81
CA GLN A 42 -17.29 -9.56 1.60
C GLN A 42 -16.86 -8.88 2.91
N ALA A 43 -15.58 -8.97 3.28
CA ALA A 43 -15.08 -8.30 4.48
C ALA A 43 -15.00 -6.78 4.27
N PRO A 44 -15.24 -5.96 5.31
CA PRO A 44 -14.90 -4.55 5.26
C PRO A 44 -13.42 -4.36 4.92
N CYS A 45 -13.13 -3.45 4.01
CA CYS A 45 -11.78 -3.23 3.49
C CYS A 45 -11.40 -1.75 3.56
N LEU A 46 -10.17 -1.47 3.98
CA LEU A 46 -9.58 -0.14 3.92
C LEU A 46 -8.50 -0.13 2.85
N VAL A 47 -8.67 0.74 1.85
CA VAL A 47 -7.66 1.04 0.84
C VAL A 47 -7.01 2.36 1.23
N LEU A 48 -5.71 2.35 1.54
CA LEU A 48 -4.99 3.50 2.06
C LEU A 48 -3.70 3.71 1.27
N THR A 49 -3.54 4.88 0.66
CA THR A 49 -2.36 5.22 -0.16
C THR A 49 -1.96 6.69 -0.01
N GLY A 50 -0.77 7.06 -0.50
CA GLY A 50 -0.31 8.44 -0.60
C GLY A 50 -0.67 9.07 -1.95
N GLU A 51 -0.96 10.36 -1.97
CA GLU A 51 -1.29 11.12 -3.19
C GLU A 51 -0.22 11.00 -4.29
N PHE A 52 1.06 10.99 -3.90
CA PHE A 52 2.21 10.93 -4.80
C PHE A 52 2.86 9.54 -4.84
N ASP A 53 2.10 8.49 -4.55
CA ASP A 53 2.58 7.11 -4.70
C ASP A 53 2.74 6.75 -6.18
N GLY A 54 3.97 6.87 -6.69
CA GLY A 54 4.31 6.45 -8.06
C GLY A 54 4.39 4.93 -8.26
N GLY A 55 4.51 4.15 -7.18
CA GLY A 55 4.58 2.69 -7.23
C GLY A 55 3.20 2.02 -7.25
N CYS A 56 2.21 2.67 -6.62
CA CYS A 56 0.81 2.27 -6.61
C CYS A 56 -0.07 3.52 -6.68
N SER A 57 -0.23 4.07 -7.89
CA SER A 57 -0.94 5.34 -8.10
C SER A 57 -2.31 5.40 -7.40
N PRO A 58 -2.76 6.59 -6.97
CA PRO A 58 -4.12 6.77 -6.46
C PRO A 58 -5.19 6.23 -7.41
N ARG A 59 -4.95 6.26 -8.72
CA ARG A 59 -5.84 5.66 -9.73
C ARG A 59 -6.01 4.16 -9.56
N LEU A 60 -4.93 3.41 -9.29
CA LEU A 60 -5.01 1.97 -9.04
C LEU A 60 -5.78 1.69 -7.74
N ASN A 61 -5.54 2.48 -6.70
CA ASN A 61 -6.25 2.35 -5.43
C ASN A 61 -7.74 2.69 -5.57
N GLN A 62 -8.09 3.67 -6.41
CA GLN A 62 -9.48 3.96 -6.79
C GLN A 62 -10.14 2.79 -7.51
N PHE A 63 -9.42 2.13 -8.44
CA PHE A 63 -9.91 0.91 -9.08
C PHE A 63 -10.17 -0.19 -8.05
N ILE A 64 -9.19 -0.51 -7.21
CA ILE A 64 -9.33 -1.55 -6.17
C ILE A 64 -10.51 -1.24 -5.25
N ALA A 65 -10.63 0.00 -4.77
CA ALA A 65 -11.75 0.40 -3.93
C ALA A 65 -13.10 0.28 -4.65
N GLY A 66 -13.16 0.58 -5.95
CA GLY A 66 -14.36 0.43 -6.78
C GLY A 66 -14.81 -1.02 -6.99
N GLU A 67 -13.87 -1.96 -7.06
CA GLU A 67 -14.18 -3.39 -7.20
C GLU A 67 -14.58 -4.05 -5.86
N LEU A 68 -14.10 -3.52 -4.74
CA LEU A 68 -14.43 -4.03 -3.41
C LEU A 68 -15.83 -3.55 -2.96
N LYS A 69 -16.73 -4.49 -2.66
CA LYS A 69 -18.12 -4.19 -2.26
C LYS A 69 -18.25 -3.32 -1.01
N HIS A 70 -17.35 -3.49 -0.04
CA HIS A 70 -17.39 -2.82 1.26
C HIS A 70 -16.06 -2.16 1.56
N SER A 71 -15.73 -1.13 0.78
CA SER A 71 -14.44 -0.44 0.89
C SER A 71 -14.54 0.99 1.40
N GLU A 72 -13.48 1.43 2.05
CA GLU A 72 -13.19 2.83 2.33
C GLU A 72 -11.85 3.17 1.67
N LEU A 73 -11.83 4.22 0.83
CA LEU A 73 -10.61 4.73 0.22
C LEU A 73 -10.14 5.98 0.94
N VAL A 74 -8.88 5.98 1.38
CA VAL A 74 -8.21 7.14 1.97
C VAL A 74 -6.93 7.41 1.19
N VAL A 75 -6.81 8.63 0.66
CA VAL A 75 -5.60 9.13 -0.01
C VAL A 75 -4.99 10.20 0.89
N LEU A 76 -3.77 9.95 1.37
CA LEU A 76 -3.05 10.86 2.26
C LEU A 76 -2.34 11.94 1.45
N ASP A 77 -2.70 13.20 1.72
CA ASP A 77 -2.17 14.41 1.07
C ASP A 77 -0.64 14.48 1.16
N ARG A 78 0.01 14.78 0.02
CA ARG A 78 1.47 14.99 -0.11
C ARG A 78 2.38 13.82 0.25
N LEU A 79 1.86 12.63 0.54
CA LEU A 79 2.67 11.45 0.85
C LEU A 79 2.98 10.62 -0.39
N LYS A 80 4.11 9.92 -0.40
CA LYS A 80 4.52 8.99 -1.47
C LYS A 80 4.17 7.55 -1.10
N HIS A 81 4.89 6.58 -1.67
CA HIS A 81 4.64 5.16 -1.49
C HIS A 81 4.83 4.65 -0.04
N SER A 82 5.64 5.32 0.76
CA SER A 82 6.10 4.79 2.03
C SER A 82 5.34 5.36 3.21
N ILE A 83 4.00 5.40 3.11
CA ILE A 83 3.11 6.07 4.06
C ILE A 83 3.31 5.64 5.53
N LEU A 84 3.66 4.38 5.78
CA LEU A 84 3.95 3.86 7.13
C LEU A 84 5.21 4.47 7.75
N MET A 85 6.16 4.89 6.91
CA MET A 85 7.40 5.54 7.34
C MET A 85 7.27 7.07 7.30
N GLU A 86 6.55 7.60 6.32
CA GLU A 86 6.39 9.04 6.09
C GLU A 86 5.43 9.68 7.11
N ALA A 87 4.35 8.99 7.50
CA ALA A 87 3.34 9.50 8.43
C ALA A 87 2.72 8.38 9.29
N PRO A 88 3.50 7.69 10.15
CA PRO A 88 3.01 6.58 10.96
C PRO A 88 1.80 6.94 11.82
N ASP A 89 1.78 8.14 12.41
CA ASP A 89 0.68 8.58 13.28
C ASP A 89 -0.63 8.82 12.50
N GLN A 90 -0.53 9.35 11.27
CA GLN A 90 -1.70 9.53 10.40
C GLN A 90 -2.28 8.18 9.98
N VAL A 91 -1.42 7.25 9.58
CA VAL A 91 -1.84 5.89 9.23
C VAL A 91 -2.48 5.19 10.43
N ALA A 92 -1.87 5.28 11.61
CA ALA A 92 -2.40 4.68 12.84
C ALA A 92 -3.78 5.25 13.21
N SER A 93 -4.00 6.56 13.02
CA SER A 93 -5.30 7.19 13.27
C SER A 93 -6.39 6.66 12.33
N VAL A 94 -6.10 6.53 11.03
CA VAL A 94 -7.03 5.97 10.03
C VAL A 94 -7.34 4.50 10.36
N LEU A 95 -6.31 3.69 10.63
CA LEU A 95 -6.46 2.28 10.99
C LEU A 95 -7.33 2.11 12.24
N LYS A 96 -7.06 2.88 13.30
CA LYS A 96 -7.85 2.84 14.54
C LYS A 96 -9.32 3.17 14.28
N THR A 97 -9.59 4.19 13.48
CA THR A 97 -10.96 4.59 13.14
C THR A 97 -11.69 3.48 12.39
N PHE A 98 -11.04 2.91 11.37
CA PHE A 98 -11.60 1.81 10.58
C PHE A 98 -11.89 0.57 11.45
N LEU A 99 -10.91 0.14 12.27
CA LEU A 99 -11.06 -1.03 13.12
C LEU A 99 -12.12 -0.85 14.22
N LEU A 100 -12.29 0.35 14.76
CA LEU A 100 -13.35 0.63 15.74
C LEU A 100 -14.74 0.67 15.10
N LYS A 101 -14.84 1.07 13.82
CA LYS A 101 -16.09 1.12 13.07
C LYS A 101 -16.61 -0.27 12.68
N HIS A 102 -15.71 -1.19 12.33
CA HIS A 102 -16.03 -2.55 11.86
C HIS A 102 -15.73 -3.65 12.88
N ARG A 103 -15.84 -3.31 14.17
CA ARG A 103 -15.53 -4.21 15.30
C ARG A 103 -16.65 -5.19 15.60
#